data_AF-A0A3S4ID23-F1
#
_entry.id   AF-A0A3S4ID23-F1
#
_cell.length_a   1.000
_cell.length_b   1.000
_cell.length_c   1.000
_cell.angle_alpha   90.00
_cell.angle_beta   90.00
_cell.angle_gamma   90.00
#
_symmetry.space_group_name_H-M   'P 1'
#
loop_
_entity.id
_entity.type
_entity.pdbx_description
1 polymer ?
#
loop_
_entity_poly.entity_id
_entity_poly.type
_entity_poly.pdbx_seq_one_letter_code
_entity_poly.pdbx_strand_id
1 'polypeptide(L)'
;MHSWKKKLVVSQLALACTLAITSQANASTDISGTTYTTFNHYNDATYADGVYYDGYVGWNNYATDSVYNGDIYPVINNATVNGVISTYYLDDGLSTNTNSNSLTIKNSTIHGMITSECMTTDCVGRDATGYVYDRLALTVDNSTIDDNYEHYTYNGTYTDGTADTHVVDVYNLGTAITLDQEVDLVIKNNSHVAGITLTQGYEWEDIDDNTVSTGVNSAEVFNNTVTVTDSTVTSGSWSDEGTSGWFGNTNNASDYSDSYTADDVAIAAIAHPNADNAMQTTVNLSNSTLMGDVVFSSNFDENFFPNGADTYRDTDADLDTNGWDGTDRMDVTLNNGSKWVGAAMSVHQVDSDGDGVYDSFAAGTDATATLIDIAANSLWPSSTYGIDNNDTAYGEDGHVVGNEVYQSGLFNVTLNGGSQWDTTKTSLIDTLSINSGSVVNVADSDLVSDSISLTGGAP
;
A
#
# COMPACT_ATOMS: atom_id res chain seq x y z
N MET A 1 -2.06 27.41 -7.14
CA MET A 1 -3.14 27.79 -6.19
C MET A 1 -4.36 26.90 -6.47
N HIS A 2 -4.34 25.67 -5.99
CA HIS A 2 -5.51 24.80 -6.03
C HIS A 2 -6.59 25.30 -5.05
N SER A 3 -7.86 25.09 -5.37
CA SER A 3 -9.00 25.54 -4.55
C SER A 3 -9.38 24.43 -3.57
N TRP A 4 -9.33 24.74 -2.28
CA TRP A 4 -9.29 23.77 -1.19
C TRP A 4 -10.67 23.18 -0.89
N LYS A 5 -10.86 21.86 -1.09
CA LYS A 5 -11.83 21.09 -0.29
C LYS A 5 -11.14 20.83 1.06
N LYS A 6 -11.68 21.37 2.15
CA LYS A 6 -11.13 21.15 3.49
C LYS A 6 -11.19 19.65 3.82
N LYS A 7 -10.03 19.00 3.97
CA LYS A 7 -9.90 17.69 4.65
C LYS A 7 -10.44 17.86 6.08
N LEU A 8 -11.70 17.48 6.30
CA LEU A 8 -12.29 17.52 7.64
C LEU A 8 -11.73 16.35 8.44
N VAL A 9 -10.77 16.63 9.32
CA VAL A 9 -10.36 15.75 10.41
C VAL A 9 -11.55 15.64 11.39
N VAL A 10 -12.45 14.68 11.16
CA VAL A 10 -13.47 14.30 12.12
C VAL A 10 -13.26 12.84 12.48
N SER A 11 -13.00 12.59 13.77
CA SER A 11 -12.65 11.30 14.36
C SER A 11 -13.41 10.11 13.75
N GLN A 12 -12.63 9.19 13.18
CA GLN A 12 -12.96 8.07 12.29
C GLN A 12 -13.87 6.95 12.86
N LEU A 13 -14.41 7.03 14.08
CA LEU A 13 -15.15 5.89 14.66
C LEU A 13 -16.70 5.96 14.60
N ALA A 14 -17.28 7.11 14.25
CA ALA A 14 -18.74 7.29 14.31
C ALA A 14 -19.43 7.57 12.95
N LEU A 15 -18.67 7.82 11.88
CA LEU A 15 -19.22 8.28 10.60
C LEU A 15 -19.36 7.20 9.52
N ALA A 16 -18.92 5.95 9.78
CA ALA A 16 -19.06 4.85 8.82
C ALA A 16 -20.50 4.29 8.72
N CYS A 17 -21.39 4.58 9.68
CA CYS A 17 -22.74 4.02 9.70
C CYS A 17 -23.84 4.89 9.07
N THR A 18 -23.54 6.11 8.59
CA THR A 18 -24.59 7.07 8.19
C THR A 18 -24.49 7.60 6.75
N LEU A 19 -23.43 7.28 5.99
CA LEU A 19 -23.24 7.84 4.63
C LEU A 19 -23.78 6.99 3.48
N ALA A 20 -24.34 5.80 3.75
CA ALA A 20 -24.73 4.85 2.70
C ALA A 20 -26.07 5.15 1.96
N ILE A 21 -26.68 6.35 2.07
CA ILE A 21 -28.04 6.59 1.53
C ILE A 21 -28.20 7.94 0.81
N THR A 22 -27.18 8.43 0.11
CA THR A 22 -27.40 9.50 -0.89
C THR A 22 -26.89 9.05 -2.26
N SER A 23 -27.83 9.04 -3.21
CA SER A 23 -27.81 8.49 -4.56
C SER A 23 -26.63 8.93 -5.44
N GLN A 24 -25.95 7.97 -6.05
CA GLN A 24 -25.13 8.21 -7.24
C GLN A 24 -26.06 8.14 -8.45
N ALA A 25 -26.23 9.26 -9.15
CA ALA A 25 -27.23 9.39 -10.21
C ALA A 25 -26.75 8.88 -11.58
N ASN A 26 -25.51 8.41 -11.70
CA ASN A 26 -24.85 8.22 -12.99
C ASN A 26 -24.17 6.85 -13.23
N ALA A 27 -24.14 5.95 -12.23
CA ALA A 27 -23.79 4.54 -12.42
C ALA A 27 -25.03 3.76 -12.87
N SER A 28 -24.94 3.02 -13.98
CA SER A 28 -26.15 2.53 -14.67
C SER A 28 -26.70 1.20 -14.14
N THR A 29 -25.85 0.35 -13.53
CA THR A 29 -26.22 -1.04 -13.17
C THR A 29 -25.97 -1.37 -11.69
N ASP A 30 -27.04 -1.71 -10.97
CA ASP A 30 -26.93 -2.40 -9.69
C ASP A 30 -26.74 -3.91 -9.94
N ILE A 31 -25.59 -4.44 -9.55
CA ILE A 31 -25.24 -5.85 -9.71
C ILE A 31 -25.60 -6.71 -8.49
N SER A 32 -26.28 -6.14 -7.50
CA SER A 32 -26.63 -6.82 -6.27
C SER A 32 -27.45 -8.09 -6.55
N GLY A 33 -27.07 -9.22 -5.93
CA GLY A 33 -27.75 -10.50 -6.13
C GLY A 33 -27.36 -11.26 -7.40
N THR A 34 -26.35 -10.80 -8.14
CA THR A 34 -25.95 -11.39 -9.42
C THR A 34 -24.52 -11.95 -9.40
N THR A 35 -24.20 -12.75 -10.41
CA THR A 35 -22.80 -13.02 -10.80
C THR A 35 -22.45 -12.07 -11.94
N TYR A 36 -21.35 -11.35 -11.80
CA TYR A 36 -20.91 -10.31 -12.74
C TYR A 36 -19.47 -10.55 -13.19
N THR A 37 -19.18 -10.29 -14.46
CA THR A 37 -17.84 -10.35 -15.04
C THR A 37 -17.46 -8.96 -15.51
N THR A 38 -16.30 -8.45 -15.08
CA THR A 38 -15.86 -7.09 -15.43
C THR A 38 -15.20 -7.01 -16.79
N PHE A 39 -14.99 -8.16 -17.46
CA PHE A 39 -14.47 -8.24 -18.81
C PHE A 39 -15.43 -9.05 -19.68
N ASN A 40 -15.72 -8.55 -20.87
CA ASN A 40 -16.57 -9.21 -21.86
C ASN A 40 -15.99 -9.05 -23.26
N HIS A 41 -16.10 -10.08 -24.09
CA HIS A 41 -15.75 -10.01 -25.51
C HIS A 41 -16.98 -9.59 -26.32
N TYR A 42 -16.79 -8.64 -27.22
CA TYR A 42 -17.81 -8.23 -28.17
C TYR A 42 -17.27 -8.34 -29.60
N ASN A 43 -18.13 -8.74 -30.53
CA ASN A 43 -17.87 -8.79 -31.96
C ASN A 43 -19.21 -8.71 -32.70
N ASP A 44 -19.79 -7.52 -32.77
CA ASP A 44 -21.12 -7.31 -33.35
C ASP A 44 -21.23 -6.01 -34.17
N ALA A 45 -22.45 -5.59 -34.51
CA ALA A 45 -22.67 -4.40 -35.33
C ALA A 45 -22.43 -3.07 -34.58
N THR A 46 -22.37 -3.12 -33.25
CA THR A 46 -22.22 -1.97 -32.35
C THR A 46 -20.81 -1.87 -31.81
N TYR A 47 -20.15 -3.00 -31.54
CA TYR A 47 -18.81 -3.07 -30.97
C TYR A 47 -17.81 -3.68 -31.95
N ALA A 48 -16.62 -3.08 -32.02
CA ALA A 48 -15.50 -3.68 -32.72
C ALA A 48 -15.07 -4.97 -32.02
N ASP A 49 -14.49 -5.89 -32.78
CA ASP A 49 -13.99 -7.16 -32.24
C ASP A 49 -12.90 -6.92 -31.19
N GLY A 50 -13.16 -7.34 -29.94
CA GLY A 50 -12.24 -7.09 -28.83
C GLY A 50 -12.82 -7.39 -27.45
N VAL A 51 -11.98 -7.22 -26.43
CA VAL A 51 -12.36 -7.31 -25.02
C VAL A 51 -12.64 -5.91 -24.49
N TYR A 52 -13.71 -5.81 -23.72
CA TYR A 52 -14.21 -4.59 -23.12
C TYR A 52 -14.27 -4.77 -21.61
N TYR A 53 -13.96 -3.69 -20.90
CA TYR A 53 -14.04 -3.61 -19.45
C TYR A 53 -15.36 -2.96 -19.04
N ASP A 54 -16.15 -3.68 -18.26
CA ASP A 54 -17.47 -3.28 -17.77
C ASP A 54 -17.43 -3.07 -16.23
N GLY A 55 -16.40 -2.41 -15.70
CA GLY A 55 -16.29 -2.13 -14.24
C GLY A 55 -16.69 -0.71 -13.85
N TYR A 56 -16.06 -0.16 -12.80
CA TYR A 56 -16.32 1.22 -12.33
C TYR A 56 -15.68 2.33 -13.18
N VAL A 57 -15.23 2.02 -14.39
CA VAL A 57 -14.62 2.98 -15.32
C VAL A 57 -15.30 2.86 -16.66
N GLY A 58 -15.78 3.98 -17.19
CA GLY A 58 -16.33 4.06 -18.52
C GLY A 58 -15.26 3.81 -19.57
N TRP A 59 -15.31 2.64 -20.21
CA TRP A 59 -14.52 2.31 -21.38
C TRP A 59 -15.36 2.42 -22.64
N ASN A 60 -14.82 3.07 -23.68
CA ASN A 60 -15.26 2.95 -25.07
C ASN A 60 -16.78 3.18 -25.32
N ASN A 61 -17.38 4.14 -24.60
CA ASN A 61 -18.68 4.67 -24.98
C ASN A 61 -18.42 5.89 -25.87
N TYR A 62 -18.72 5.79 -27.17
CA TYR A 62 -18.34 6.76 -28.21
C TYR A 62 -19.04 8.13 -28.13
N ALA A 63 -19.61 8.48 -26.98
CA ALA A 63 -20.30 9.74 -26.72
C ALA A 63 -19.49 10.63 -25.77
N THR A 64 -19.69 11.93 -25.86
CA THR A 64 -19.08 12.99 -25.03
C THR A 64 -19.26 12.84 -23.52
N ASP A 65 -20.03 11.85 -23.05
CA ASP A 65 -20.39 11.62 -21.63
C ASP A 65 -19.77 10.32 -21.05
N SER A 66 -18.84 9.68 -21.76
CA SER A 66 -18.31 8.35 -21.43
C SER A 66 -17.17 8.29 -20.42
N VAL A 67 -16.46 9.41 -20.22
CA VAL A 67 -15.26 9.47 -19.37
C VAL A 67 -15.61 9.43 -17.87
N TYR A 68 -16.90 9.56 -17.52
CA TYR A 68 -17.32 9.94 -16.16
C TYR A 68 -18.43 9.06 -15.56
N ASN A 69 -18.90 8.03 -16.28
CA ASN A 69 -19.95 7.12 -15.80
C ASN A 69 -19.40 5.68 -15.75
N GLY A 70 -19.29 5.12 -14.55
CA GLY A 70 -19.01 3.70 -14.36
C GLY A 70 -20.21 2.81 -14.72
N ASP A 71 -19.96 1.57 -15.13
CA ASP A 71 -21.01 0.65 -15.55
C ASP A 71 -21.81 0.09 -14.38
N ILE A 72 -21.16 -0.10 -13.24
CA ILE A 72 -21.73 -0.65 -12.01
C ILE A 72 -21.91 0.42 -10.91
N TYR A 73 -22.70 0.17 -9.85
CA TYR A 73 -22.98 1.08 -8.69
C TYR A 73 -22.22 0.73 -7.39
N PRO A 74 -21.35 1.59 -6.78
CA PRO A 74 -20.21 1.20 -5.92
C PRO A 74 -20.61 0.81 -4.49
N VAL A 75 -21.85 0.36 -4.36
CA VAL A 75 -22.32 -0.45 -3.25
C VAL A 75 -22.67 -1.82 -3.85
N ILE A 76 -21.71 -2.72 -3.83
CA ILE A 76 -21.88 -4.10 -4.28
C ILE A 76 -22.40 -4.91 -3.09
N ASN A 77 -23.59 -5.50 -3.23
CA ASN A 77 -24.21 -6.26 -2.14
C ASN A 77 -24.74 -7.62 -2.60
N ASN A 78 -24.34 -8.68 -1.90
CA ASN A 78 -24.79 -10.04 -2.21
C ASN A 78 -24.50 -10.46 -3.66
N ALA A 79 -23.32 -10.09 -4.19
CA ALA A 79 -22.91 -10.40 -5.55
C ALA A 79 -21.66 -11.30 -5.57
N THR A 80 -21.45 -11.98 -6.69
CA THR A 80 -20.17 -12.60 -7.04
C THR A 80 -19.59 -11.87 -8.23
N VAL A 81 -18.45 -11.21 -8.08
CA VAL A 81 -17.78 -10.51 -9.18
C VAL A 81 -16.55 -11.31 -9.59
N ASN A 82 -16.34 -11.51 -10.88
CA ASN A 82 -15.11 -12.10 -11.42
C ASN A 82 -14.43 -11.03 -12.27
N GLY A 83 -13.21 -10.65 -11.89
CA GLY A 83 -12.43 -9.63 -12.57
C GLY A 83 -11.96 -8.50 -11.66
N VAL A 84 -11.75 -7.35 -12.27
CA VAL A 84 -11.10 -6.19 -11.65
C VAL A 84 -12.13 -5.08 -11.42
N ILE A 85 -12.12 -4.51 -10.23
CA ILE A 85 -12.88 -3.32 -9.86
C ILE A 85 -11.90 -2.16 -9.71
N SER A 86 -11.86 -1.28 -10.70
CA SER A 86 -11.05 -0.06 -10.64
C SER A 86 -11.76 1.11 -9.96
N THR A 87 -11.11 1.74 -9.00
CA THR A 87 -11.61 2.93 -8.30
C THR A 87 -11.24 4.24 -9.00
N TYR A 88 -10.57 4.19 -10.16
CA TYR A 88 -9.93 5.35 -10.81
C TYR A 88 -10.86 6.56 -11.00
N TYR A 89 -12.17 6.34 -11.24
CA TYR A 89 -13.16 7.42 -11.46
C TYR A 89 -14.37 7.37 -10.51
N LEU A 90 -14.23 6.84 -9.29
CA LEU A 90 -15.34 6.85 -8.32
C LEU A 90 -15.81 8.28 -7.99
N ASP A 91 -14.86 9.20 -7.86
CA ASP A 91 -15.08 10.65 -7.87
C ASP A 91 -14.18 11.22 -8.97
N ASP A 92 -14.75 11.81 -10.03
CA ASP A 92 -13.97 12.36 -11.16
C ASP A 92 -13.62 13.85 -10.99
N GLY A 93 -13.98 14.44 -9.83
CA GLY A 93 -13.71 15.82 -9.50
C GLY A 93 -14.43 16.87 -10.37
N LEU A 94 -15.30 16.46 -11.30
CA LEU A 94 -16.10 17.41 -12.07
C LEU A 94 -17.12 18.09 -11.15
N SER A 95 -17.35 19.39 -11.35
CA SER A 95 -18.36 20.14 -10.59
C SER A 95 -19.79 19.59 -10.70
N THR A 96 -20.05 18.74 -11.70
CA THR A 96 -21.30 18.03 -11.93
C THR A 96 -21.34 16.65 -11.28
N ASN A 97 -20.19 16.09 -10.90
CA ASN A 97 -20.11 14.84 -10.18
C ASN A 97 -20.37 15.10 -8.68
N THR A 98 -21.25 14.27 -8.12
CA THR A 98 -21.64 14.32 -6.70
C THR A 98 -21.39 12.97 -6.01
N ASN A 99 -20.72 12.05 -6.71
CA ASN A 99 -20.32 10.77 -6.19
C ASN A 99 -19.28 10.99 -5.09
N SER A 100 -19.33 10.13 -4.09
CA SER A 100 -18.27 10.08 -3.08
C SER A 100 -17.15 9.18 -3.59
N ASN A 101 -15.89 9.51 -3.29
CA ASN A 101 -14.77 8.59 -3.50
C ASN A 101 -14.87 7.43 -2.52
N SER A 102 -15.79 6.51 -2.76
CA SER A 102 -16.13 5.43 -1.83
C SER A 102 -16.63 4.18 -2.55
N LEU A 103 -16.17 3.03 -2.09
CA LEU A 103 -16.59 1.71 -2.55
C LEU A 103 -16.96 0.84 -1.34
N THR A 104 -18.12 0.20 -1.40
CA THR A 104 -18.58 -0.74 -0.37
C THR A 104 -18.87 -2.09 -0.99
N ILE A 105 -18.18 -3.12 -0.49
CA ILE A 105 -18.40 -4.52 -0.81
C ILE A 105 -19.05 -5.18 0.41
N LYS A 106 -20.25 -5.71 0.24
CA LYS A 106 -21.02 -6.28 1.33
C LYS A 106 -21.61 -7.64 0.99
N ASN A 107 -21.51 -8.62 1.88
CA ASN A 107 -22.05 -9.97 1.68
C ASN A 107 -21.65 -10.59 0.33
N SER A 108 -20.49 -10.22 -0.21
CA SER A 108 -20.13 -10.50 -1.61
C SER A 108 -18.82 -11.29 -1.69
N THR A 109 -18.59 -11.88 -2.85
CA THR A 109 -17.31 -12.51 -3.19
C THR A 109 -16.77 -11.83 -4.43
N ILE A 110 -15.56 -11.31 -4.36
CA ILE A 110 -14.82 -10.77 -5.49
C ILE A 110 -13.70 -11.77 -5.78
N HIS A 111 -13.76 -12.37 -6.96
CA HIS A 111 -12.69 -13.16 -7.53
C HIS A 111 -11.85 -12.24 -8.43
N GLY A 112 -10.76 -11.71 -7.89
CA GLY A 112 -9.85 -10.79 -8.55
C GLY A 112 -9.43 -9.62 -7.68
N MET A 113 -9.58 -8.40 -8.18
CA MET A 113 -8.85 -7.27 -7.63
C MET A 113 -9.72 -6.03 -7.47
N ILE A 114 -9.45 -5.26 -6.42
CA ILE A 114 -9.79 -3.85 -6.36
C ILE A 114 -8.51 -3.06 -6.63
N THR A 115 -8.47 -2.29 -7.71
CA THR A 115 -7.30 -1.47 -8.05
C THR A 115 -7.67 0.01 -8.13
N SER A 116 -6.73 0.92 -7.95
CA SER A 116 -6.91 2.31 -8.40
C SER A 116 -6.29 2.57 -9.76
N GLU A 117 -5.70 1.57 -10.41
CA GLU A 117 -5.17 1.69 -11.77
C GLU A 117 -6.29 1.89 -12.79
N CYS A 118 -5.97 2.61 -13.85
CA CYS A 118 -6.90 2.79 -14.94
C CYS A 118 -6.95 1.54 -15.83
N MET A 119 -8.13 0.96 -16.01
CA MET A 119 -8.32 -0.27 -16.79
C MET A 119 -8.54 -0.01 -18.29
N THR A 120 -8.21 1.19 -18.76
CA THR A 120 -8.56 1.72 -20.07
C THR A 120 -7.39 2.51 -20.69
N THR A 121 -7.45 2.83 -21.99
CA THR A 121 -6.49 3.72 -22.68
C THR A 121 -6.88 5.20 -22.65
N ASP A 122 -8.12 5.53 -22.28
CA ASP A 122 -8.67 6.91 -22.36
C ASP A 122 -8.65 7.61 -20.98
N CYS A 123 -7.64 7.28 -20.16
CA CYS A 123 -7.47 7.78 -18.81
C CYS A 123 -6.92 9.21 -18.85
N VAL A 124 -7.79 10.20 -18.68
CA VAL A 124 -7.42 11.61 -18.69
C VAL A 124 -7.99 12.35 -17.50
N GLY A 125 -7.26 13.39 -17.06
CA GLY A 125 -7.76 14.39 -16.13
C GLY A 125 -7.90 13.94 -14.68
N ARG A 126 -7.17 12.90 -14.23
CA ARG A 126 -7.14 12.49 -12.82
C ARG A 126 -6.59 13.57 -11.90
N ASP A 127 -5.57 14.26 -12.38
CA ASP A 127 -4.88 15.38 -11.75
C ASP A 127 -5.58 16.74 -11.97
N ALA A 128 -6.16 16.96 -13.16
CA ALA A 128 -6.56 18.28 -13.65
C ALA A 128 -7.62 18.99 -12.78
N THR A 129 -8.47 18.23 -12.08
CA THR A 129 -9.49 18.76 -11.16
C THR A 129 -9.09 18.64 -9.69
N GLY A 130 -7.96 17.98 -9.40
CA GLY A 130 -7.43 17.78 -8.04
C GLY A 130 -8.16 16.71 -7.23
N TYR A 131 -8.94 15.81 -7.84
CA TYR A 131 -9.58 14.72 -7.07
C TYR A 131 -8.60 13.62 -6.69
N VAL A 132 -7.44 13.53 -7.35
CA VAL A 132 -6.38 12.59 -6.95
C VAL A 132 -6.05 12.73 -5.45
N TYR A 133 -6.28 13.91 -4.87
CA TYR A 133 -6.12 14.23 -3.45
C TYR A 133 -7.31 13.83 -2.53
N ASP A 134 -8.43 13.37 -3.09
CA ASP A 134 -9.60 12.95 -2.33
C ASP A 134 -9.40 11.50 -1.87
N ARG A 135 -9.39 11.28 -0.55
CA ARG A 135 -9.16 9.97 0.06
C ARG A 135 -10.28 8.97 -0.24
N LEU A 136 -9.92 7.75 -0.64
CA LEU A 136 -10.86 6.66 -0.87
C LEU A 136 -11.40 6.11 0.45
N ALA A 137 -12.72 6.05 0.60
CA ALA A 137 -13.37 5.27 1.66
C ALA A 137 -13.74 3.87 1.14
N LEU A 138 -12.95 2.84 1.47
CA LEU A 138 -13.17 1.47 1.03
C LEU A 138 -13.67 0.61 2.20
N THR A 139 -14.81 -0.06 2.04
CA THR A 139 -15.36 -0.97 3.05
C THR A 139 -15.57 -2.37 2.48
N VAL A 140 -14.99 -3.38 3.14
CA VAL A 140 -15.22 -4.81 2.92
C VAL A 140 -15.96 -5.35 4.16
N ASP A 141 -17.22 -5.72 4.00
CA ASP A 141 -18.13 -6.09 5.10
C ASP A 141 -18.76 -7.46 4.83
N ASN A 142 -18.45 -8.44 5.69
CA ASN A 142 -18.88 -9.84 5.52
C ASN A 142 -18.66 -10.35 4.08
N SER A 143 -17.47 -10.10 3.53
CA SER A 143 -17.16 -10.37 2.13
C SER A 143 -15.79 -11.01 1.97
N THR A 144 -15.60 -11.71 0.86
CA THR A 144 -14.31 -12.27 0.47
C THR A 144 -13.81 -11.54 -0.76
N ILE A 145 -12.55 -11.12 -0.75
CA ILE A 145 -11.81 -10.70 -1.93
C ILE A 145 -10.62 -11.64 -2.02
N ASP A 146 -10.67 -12.56 -2.96
CA ASP A 146 -9.53 -13.37 -3.35
C ASP A 146 -8.94 -12.82 -4.63
N ASP A 147 -7.66 -13.08 -4.86
CA ASP A 147 -6.85 -12.59 -5.95
C ASP A 147 -6.63 -13.64 -7.04
N ASN A 148 -7.51 -14.65 -7.14
CA ASN A 148 -7.34 -15.77 -8.06
C ASN A 148 -7.77 -15.49 -9.51
N TYR A 149 -8.15 -14.25 -9.84
CA TYR A 149 -8.54 -13.87 -11.20
C TYR A 149 -7.35 -13.24 -11.93
N GLU A 150 -6.60 -14.09 -12.62
CA GLU A 150 -5.32 -13.73 -13.24
C GLU A 150 -5.44 -13.31 -14.70
N HIS A 151 -6.42 -13.89 -15.41
CA HIS A 151 -6.63 -13.68 -16.83
C HIS A 151 -8.11 -13.73 -17.20
N TYR A 152 -8.55 -12.81 -18.05
CA TYR A 152 -9.73 -13.03 -18.88
C TYR A 152 -9.31 -13.75 -20.16
N THR A 153 -9.97 -14.87 -20.48
CA THR A 153 -9.74 -15.58 -21.75
C THR A 153 -11.05 -15.80 -22.49
N TYR A 154 -11.10 -15.35 -23.75
CA TYR A 154 -12.17 -15.67 -24.69
C TYR A 154 -11.65 -16.59 -25.79
N ASN A 155 -12.36 -17.70 -26.01
CA ASN A 155 -12.08 -18.69 -27.05
C ASN A 155 -13.34 -18.94 -27.87
N GLY A 156 -13.48 -18.21 -28.97
CA GLY A 156 -14.57 -18.29 -29.92
C GLY A 156 -14.13 -18.73 -31.32
N THR A 157 -15.05 -18.54 -32.26
CA THR A 157 -14.82 -18.76 -33.68
C THR A 157 -15.55 -17.71 -34.49
N TYR A 158 -14.87 -17.12 -35.46
CA TYR A 158 -15.49 -16.24 -36.44
C TYR A 158 -16.52 -16.99 -37.29
N THR A 159 -17.38 -16.23 -37.97
CA THR A 159 -18.43 -16.80 -38.85
C THR A 159 -17.84 -17.63 -40.00
N ASP A 160 -16.60 -17.38 -40.41
CA ASP A 160 -15.89 -18.14 -41.43
C ASP A 160 -15.23 -19.43 -40.91
N GLY A 161 -15.34 -19.71 -39.61
CA GLY A 161 -14.81 -20.89 -38.94
C GLY A 161 -13.35 -20.77 -38.50
N THR A 162 -12.71 -19.61 -38.66
CA THR A 162 -11.40 -19.33 -38.08
C THR A 162 -11.50 -19.07 -36.57
N ALA A 163 -10.42 -19.31 -35.83
CA ALA A 163 -10.39 -19.10 -34.38
C ALA A 163 -10.42 -17.61 -34.05
N ASP A 164 -11.21 -17.24 -33.05
CA ASP A 164 -11.33 -15.90 -32.49
C ASP A 164 -10.90 -16.00 -31.02
N THR A 165 -9.73 -15.47 -30.68
CA THR A 165 -9.12 -15.66 -29.36
C THR A 165 -8.62 -14.34 -28.81
N HIS A 166 -9.03 -14.02 -27.58
CA HIS A 166 -8.60 -12.82 -26.88
C HIS A 166 -8.22 -13.15 -25.44
N VAL A 167 -7.20 -12.46 -24.95
CA VAL A 167 -6.72 -12.58 -23.56
C VAL A 167 -6.50 -11.17 -23.01
N VAL A 168 -6.89 -10.96 -21.75
CA VAL A 168 -6.48 -9.81 -20.96
C VAL A 168 -5.84 -10.36 -19.69
N ASP A 169 -4.55 -10.06 -19.54
CA ASP A 169 -3.77 -10.43 -18.36
C ASP A 169 -3.96 -9.35 -17.29
N VAL A 170 -4.23 -9.76 -16.06
CA VAL A 170 -4.45 -8.86 -14.92
C VAL A 170 -3.66 -9.26 -13.66
N TYR A 171 -2.96 -10.40 -13.69
CA TYR A 171 -2.13 -10.90 -12.59
C TYR A 171 -1.03 -9.92 -12.13
N ASN A 172 -0.59 -9.00 -13.00
CA ASN A 172 0.48 -8.06 -12.71
C ASN A 172 -0.01 -6.73 -12.11
N LEU A 173 -1.32 -6.61 -11.83
CA LEU A 173 -1.90 -5.42 -11.21
C LEU A 173 -1.72 -5.39 -9.67
N GLY A 174 -1.12 -6.44 -9.07
CA GLY A 174 -0.82 -6.54 -7.64
C GLY A 174 -1.69 -7.57 -6.90
N THR A 175 -2.04 -7.28 -5.63
CA THR A 175 -2.81 -8.19 -4.75
C THR A 175 -4.32 -7.92 -4.78
N ALA A 176 -5.13 -8.60 -3.96
CA ALA A 176 -6.59 -8.40 -3.93
C ALA A 176 -7.04 -6.93 -3.80
N ILE A 177 -6.26 -6.10 -3.11
CA ILE A 177 -6.46 -4.65 -3.05
C ILE A 177 -5.14 -3.94 -3.39
N THR A 178 -5.04 -3.29 -4.54
CA THR A 178 -3.87 -2.49 -4.96
C THR A 178 -4.24 -1.03 -5.17
N LEU A 179 -3.78 -0.13 -4.32
CA LEU A 179 -4.21 1.28 -4.35
C LEU A 179 -3.02 2.23 -4.40
N ASP A 180 -3.10 3.12 -5.38
CA ASP A 180 -2.18 4.20 -5.70
C ASP A 180 -2.86 5.56 -5.39
N GLN A 181 -3.44 5.65 -4.18
CA GLN A 181 -4.13 6.81 -3.62
C GLN A 181 -4.31 6.65 -2.09
N GLU A 182 -4.51 7.76 -1.38
CA GLU A 182 -4.84 7.72 0.06
C GLU A 182 -6.13 6.90 0.30
N VAL A 183 -6.14 6.06 1.34
CA VAL A 183 -7.29 5.21 1.67
C VAL A 183 -7.64 5.17 3.16
N ASP A 184 -8.94 5.22 3.47
CA ASP A 184 -9.54 4.74 4.71
C ASP A 184 -10.21 3.37 4.44
N LEU A 185 -9.45 2.28 4.62
CA LEU A 185 -9.86 0.90 4.38
C LEU A 185 -10.42 0.27 5.66
N VAL A 186 -11.64 -0.27 5.58
CA VAL A 186 -12.30 -0.99 6.67
C VAL A 186 -12.66 -2.40 6.23
N ILE A 187 -12.08 -3.41 6.87
CA ILE A 187 -12.38 -4.84 6.68
C ILE A 187 -13.06 -5.33 7.95
N LYS A 188 -14.31 -5.81 7.86
CA LYS A 188 -15.10 -6.16 9.05
C LYS A 188 -16.06 -7.32 8.86
N ASN A 189 -16.58 -7.81 9.98
CA ASN A 189 -17.68 -8.78 10.07
C ASN A 189 -17.39 -10.10 9.33
N ASN A 190 -16.31 -10.79 9.70
CA ASN A 190 -15.89 -12.05 9.08
C ASN A 190 -15.58 -11.88 7.58
N SER A 191 -14.87 -10.82 7.23
CA SER A 191 -14.34 -10.64 5.88
C SER A 191 -12.99 -11.33 5.73
N HIS A 192 -12.65 -11.66 4.48
CA HIS A 192 -11.39 -12.31 4.09
C HIS A 192 -10.79 -11.59 2.89
N VAL A 193 -9.54 -11.14 2.98
CA VAL A 193 -8.84 -10.40 1.90
C VAL A 193 -7.45 -11.00 1.67
N ALA A 194 -7.11 -11.31 0.42
CA ALA A 194 -5.82 -11.88 0.01
C ALA A 194 -4.83 -10.78 -0.46
N GLY A 195 -4.12 -10.19 0.49
CA GLY A 195 -3.14 -9.14 0.22
C GLY A 195 -3.73 -7.73 0.08
N ILE A 196 -2.94 -6.75 0.50
CA ILE A 196 -3.23 -5.32 0.39
C ILE A 196 -1.93 -4.63 0.00
N THR A 197 -1.92 -3.89 -1.09
CA THR A 197 -0.80 -3.11 -1.57
C THR A 197 -1.19 -1.64 -1.65
N LEU A 198 -0.47 -0.77 -0.94
CA LEU A 198 -0.69 0.67 -0.93
C LEU A 198 0.57 1.37 -1.45
N THR A 199 0.46 2.11 -2.54
CA THR A 199 1.54 2.89 -3.14
C THR A 199 1.22 4.38 -3.09
N GLN A 200 2.26 5.20 -2.93
CA GLN A 200 2.12 6.65 -2.98
C GLN A 200 2.06 7.14 -4.44
N GLY A 201 0.85 7.22 -4.98
CA GLY A 201 0.63 7.51 -6.41
C GLY A 201 0.70 8.96 -6.85
N TYR A 202 0.85 9.87 -5.91
CA TYR A 202 0.97 11.29 -6.17
C TYR A 202 1.69 11.95 -5.01
N GLU A 203 2.09 13.18 -5.24
CA GLU A 203 2.79 14.02 -4.28
C GLU A 203 2.14 15.39 -4.14
N TRP A 204 2.55 16.09 -3.08
CA TRP A 204 2.36 17.53 -2.96
C TRP A 204 3.70 18.22 -3.18
N GLU A 205 4.02 18.46 -4.46
CA GLU A 205 5.25 19.16 -4.89
C GLU A 205 5.50 20.41 -4.04
N ASP A 206 6.72 20.52 -3.53
CA ASP A 206 7.25 21.78 -3.05
C ASP A 206 7.58 22.67 -4.26
N ILE A 207 7.07 23.90 -4.26
CA ILE A 207 7.22 24.81 -5.41
C ILE A 207 8.57 25.52 -5.36
N ASP A 208 9.24 25.44 -4.21
CA ASP A 208 10.51 26.07 -3.94
C ASP A 208 11.61 24.99 -3.88
N ASP A 209 12.80 25.27 -4.41
CA ASP A 209 13.97 24.37 -4.35
C ASP A 209 14.66 24.48 -2.97
N ASN A 210 15.51 23.50 -2.63
CA ASN A 210 16.26 23.38 -1.38
C ASN A 210 17.22 24.55 -1.06
N THR A 211 17.27 25.53 -1.96
CA THR A 211 17.96 26.82 -1.85
C THR A 211 17.15 27.91 -1.13
N VAL A 212 15.90 27.65 -0.73
CA VAL A 212 15.12 28.54 0.15
C VAL A 212 14.36 27.78 1.25
N SER A 213 13.97 28.51 2.30
CA SER A 213 13.43 27.88 3.53
C SER A 213 12.09 27.20 3.43
N THR A 214 11.40 27.45 2.33
CA THR A 214 10.09 26.91 2.02
C THR A 214 10.16 25.77 1.02
N GLY A 215 11.36 25.41 0.54
CA GLY A 215 11.60 24.46 -0.55
C GLY A 215 12.23 23.13 -0.13
N VAL A 216 11.92 22.67 1.07
CA VAL A 216 12.54 21.46 1.66
C VAL A 216 11.55 20.58 2.42
N ASN A 217 10.30 21.02 2.57
CA ASN A 217 9.38 20.41 3.51
C ASN A 217 7.93 20.66 3.07
N SER A 218 7.27 19.64 2.54
CA SER A 218 5.81 19.66 2.42
C SER A 218 5.15 19.61 3.80
N ALA A 219 4.03 20.31 3.96
CA ALA A 219 3.21 20.22 5.18
C ALA A 219 2.12 19.14 5.07
N GLU A 220 2.01 18.51 3.90
CA GLU A 220 1.03 17.47 3.61
C GLU A 220 1.60 16.09 3.92
N VAL A 221 0.72 15.11 4.13
CA VAL A 221 1.11 13.73 4.41
C VAL A 221 0.17 12.81 3.64
N PHE A 222 0.72 11.84 2.93
CA PHE A 222 -0.03 10.79 2.25
C PHE A 222 -0.49 9.77 3.28
N ASN A 223 -1.77 9.84 3.68
CA ASN A 223 -2.28 9.04 4.78
C ASN A 223 -3.04 7.80 4.31
N ASN A 224 -2.70 6.66 4.91
CA ASN A 224 -3.45 5.42 4.78
C ASN A 224 -3.88 4.90 6.15
N THR A 225 -5.13 4.45 6.25
CA THR A 225 -5.66 3.77 7.43
C THR A 225 -6.28 2.44 7.02
N VAL A 226 -5.78 1.35 7.57
CA VAL A 226 -6.35 -0.01 7.43
C VAL A 226 -6.90 -0.44 8.78
N THR A 227 -8.20 -0.72 8.85
CA THR A 227 -8.86 -1.22 10.06
C THR A 227 -9.49 -2.58 9.80
N VAL A 228 -9.02 -3.61 10.52
CA VAL A 228 -9.46 -5.00 10.37
C VAL A 228 -10.12 -5.47 11.67
N THR A 229 -11.43 -5.69 11.66
CA THR A 229 -12.19 -6.12 12.84
C THR A 229 -12.92 -7.44 12.60
N ASP A 230 -12.77 -8.41 13.49
CA ASP A 230 -13.43 -9.72 13.39
C ASP A 230 -13.21 -10.38 12.01
N SER A 231 -12.03 -10.21 11.40
CA SER A 231 -11.76 -10.56 9.99
C SER A 231 -10.35 -11.10 9.78
N THR A 232 -10.07 -11.60 8.58
CA THR A 232 -8.77 -12.17 8.22
C THR A 232 -8.18 -11.45 7.01
N VAL A 233 -6.88 -11.14 7.07
CA VAL A 233 -6.07 -10.74 5.91
C VAL A 233 -4.96 -11.77 5.75
N THR A 234 -4.82 -12.32 4.55
CA THR A 234 -3.76 -13.27 4.18
C THR A 234 -2.78 -12.63 3.21
N SER A 235 -1.70 -13.33 2.87
CA SER A 235 -0.87 -12.95 1.72
C SER A 235 -1.69 -12.98 0.43
N GLY A 236 -1.27 -12.14 -0.51
CA GLY A 236 -1.76 -12.17 -1.89
C GLY A 236 -0.61 -12.45 -2.86
N SER A 237 -0.96 -12.74 -4.11
CA SER A 237 -0.04 -13.00 -5.20
C SER A 237 0.34 -11.70 -5.90
N TRP A 238 1.62 -11.55 -6.21
CA TRP A 238 2.14 -10.50 -7.10
C TRP A 238 2.55 -11.07 -8.46
N SER A 239 2.48 -12.39 -8.61
CA SER A 239 2.86 -13.11 -9.81
C SER A 239 1.71 -13.97 -10.32
N ASP A 240 1.77 -14.37 -11.58
CA ASP A 240 0.79 -15.27 -12.18
C ASP A 240 0.75 -16.61 -11.43
N GLU A 241 -0.37 -16.88 -10.74
CA GLU A 241 -0.63 -18.12 -10.00
C GLU A 241 -0.61 -19.38 -10.89
N GLY A 242 -0.84 -19.23 -12.20
CA GLY A 242 -0.80 -20.33 -13.17
C GLY A 242 0.61 -20.79 -13.53
N THR A 243 1.63 -19.95 -13.33
CA THR A 243 3.01 -20.22 -13.77
C THR A 243 4.04 -20.24 -12.65
N SER A 244 3.93 -19.34 -11.67
CA SER A 244 4.88 -19.20 -10.56
C SER A 244 4.23 -19.02 -9.19
N GLY A 245 2.98 -18.56 -9.13
CA GLY A 245 2.35 -18.25 -7.85
C GLY A 245 1.96 -19.49 -7.05
N TRP A 246 1.94 -19.29 -5.74
CA TRP A 246 1.62 -20.31 -4.75
C TRP A 246 0.23 -20.01 -4.18
N PHE A 247 -0.69 -20.98 -4.27
CA PHE A 247 -2.08 -20.81 -3.83
C PHE A 247 -2.21 -20.15 -2.45
N GLY A 248 -2.70 -18.91 -2.43
CA GLY A 248 -3.07 -18.12 -1.24
C GLY A 248 -4.25 -18.68 -0.43
N ASN A 249 -4.41 -20.00 -0.35
CA ASN A 249 -5.47 -20.63 0.42
C ASN A 249 -5.05 -21.95 1.06
N THR A 250 -4.07 -21.90 1.96
CA THR A 250 -4.01 -22.89 3.05
C THR A 250 -3.82 -22.15 4.36
N ASN A 251 -4.27 -22.72 5.46
CA ASN A 251 -4.16 -22.16 6.81
C ASN A 251 -2.70 -22.04 7.32
N ASN A 252 -1.73 -21.95 6.41
CA ASN A 252 -0.32 -21.73 6.62
C ASN A 252 0.03 -20.51 5.76
N ALA A 253 0.46 -19.39 6.36
CA ALA A 253 1.14 -18.37 5.56
C ALA A 253 2.42 -19.00 4.98
N SER A 254 2.99 -18.41 3.92
CA SER A 254 4.35 -18.61 3.37
C SER A 254 4.96 -20.03 3.34
N ASP A 255 5.80 -20.33 2.33
CA ASP A 255 6.71 -21.47 2.47
C ASP A 255 7.73 -21.25 3.62
N TYR A 256 7.68 -20.06 4.25
CA TYR A 256 8.50 -19.57 5.36
C TYR A 256 9.97 -19.88 5.13
N SER A 257 10.40 -19.77 3.87
CA SER A 257 11.82 -19.68 3.57
C SER A 257 12.40 -18.44 4.26
N ASP A 258 13.67 -18.50 4.65
CA ASP A 258 14.40 -17.36 5.24
C ASP A 258 14.61 -16.20 4.23
N SER A 259 13.96 -16.24 3.06
CA SER A 259 14.08 -15.27 1.98
C SER A 259 12.81 -14.47 1.76
N TYR A 260 12.96 -13.24 1.26
CA TYR A 260 11.84 -12.45 0.75
C TYR A 260 11.19 -13.17 -0.43
N THR A 261 9.87 -13.31 -0.38
CA THR A 261 9.05 -13.65 -1.55
C THR A 261 7.86 -12.69 -1.56
N ALA A 262 7.54 -12.12 -2.73
CA ALA A 262 6.46 -11.14 -2.85
C ALA A 262 5.09 -11.75 -2.49
N ASP A 263 4.91 -13.03 -2.76
CA ASP A 263 3.66 -13.76 -2.54
C ASP A 263 3.41 -14.11 -1.04
N ASP A 264 4.35 -13.74 -0.15
CA ASP A 264 4.17 -13.84 1.30
C ASP A 264 3.55 -12.59 1.91
N VAL A 265 3.45 -11.50 1.14
CA VAL A 265 3.08 -10.19 1.65
C VAL A 265 1.57 -10.09 1.82
N ALA A 266 1.14 -9.87 3.06
CA ALA A 266 -0.25 -9.60 3.39
C ALA A 266 -0.59 -8.11 3.32
N ILE A 267 0.34 -7.25 3.72
CA ILE A 267 0.17 -5.79 3.62
C ILE A 267 1.49 -5.16 3.19
N ALA A 268 1.47 -4.42 2.09
CA ALA A 268 2.57 -3.57 1.64
C ALA A 268 2.16 -2.10 1.69
N ALA A 269 3.04 -1.25 2.22
CA ALA A 269 2.99 0.19 2.05
C ALA A 269 4.31 0.65 1.43
N ILE A 270 4.23 1.30 0.27
CA ILE A 270 5.38 1.67 -0.55
C ILE A 270 5.35 3.17 -0.79
N ALA A 271 6.23 3.90 -0.09
CA ALA A 271 6.45 5.32 -0.32
C ALA A 271 7.20 5.53 -1.64
N HIS A 272 6.87 6.60 -2.35
CA HIS A 272 7.48 6.88 -3.64
C HIS A 272 8.77 7.68 -3.43
N PRO A 273 9.93 7.28 -4.00
CA PRO A 273 11.23 7.91 -3.68
C PRO A 273 11.35 9.36 -4.15
N ASN A 274 10.54 9.74 -5.13
CA ASN A 274 10.48 11.11 -5.66
C ASN A 274 9.17 11.78 -5.20
N ALA A 275 8.76 11.58 -3.96
CA ALA A 275 7.61 12.30 -3.42
C ALA A 275 8.06 13.29 -2.35
N ASP A 276 7.74 14.56 -2.54
CA ASP A 276 8.04 15.67 -1.62
C ASP A 276 7.29 15.64 -0.28
N ASN A 277 6.49 14.61 -0.02
CA ASN A 277 5.71 14.48 1.21
C ASN A 277 5.83 13.06 1.78
N ALA A 278 5.89 12.93 3.10
CA ALA A 278 5.87 11.65 3.79
C ALA A 278 4.59 10.84 3.51
N MET A 279 4.74 9.52 3.50
CA MET A 279 3.67 8.53 3.56
C MET A 279 3.52 8.01 5.00
N GLN A 280 2.32 8.14 5.58
CA GLN A 280 2.01 7.58 6.89
C GLN A 280 0.86 6.57 6.80
N THR A 281 1.16 5.33 7.17
CA THR A 281 0.23 4.21 7.12
C THR A 281 -0.03 3.66 8.52
N THR A 282 -1.29 3.54 8.89
CA THR A 282 -1.70 2.90 10.15
C THR A 282 -2.53 1.65 9.87
N VAL A 283 -2.15 0.53 10.47
CA VAL A 283 -2.87 -0.75 10.44
C VAL A 283 -3.37 -1.09 11.84
N ASN A 284 -4.68 -1.23 12.01
CA ASN A 284 -5.31 -1.59 13.27
C ASN A 284 -6.09 -2.90 13.15
N LEU A 285 -5.66 -3.93 13.87
CA LEU A 285 -6.34 -5.21 13.98
C LEU A 285 -7.04 -5.34 15.33
N SER A 286 -8.28 -5.82 15.34
CA SER A 286 -9.04 -6.10 16.56
C SER A 286 -9.83 -7.41 16.42
N ASN A 287 -9.55 -8.39 17.28
CA ASN A 287 -10.11 -9.75 17.18
C ASN A 287 -9.98 -10.34 15.76
N SER A 288 -8.82 -10.11 15.13
CA SER A 288 -8.57 -10.42 13.72
C SER A 288 -7.32 -11.27 13.55
N THR A 289 -7.17 -11.89 12.37
CA THR A 289 -5.97 -12.65 12.00
C THR A 289 -5.28 -12.01 10.80
N LEU A 290 -3.96 -11.86 10.89
CA LEU A 290 -3.07 -11.47 9.81
C LEU A 290 -2.11 -12.63 9.53
N MET A 291 -2.09 -13.12 8.31
CA MET A 291 -1.22 -14.23 7.88
C MET A 291 -0.39 -13.79 6.69
N GLY A 292 0.90 -13.56 6.90
CA GLY A 292 1.81 -13.05 5.89
C GLY A 292 2.63 -11.87 6.41
N ASP A 293 3.59 -11.47 5.60
CA ASP A 293 4.54 -10.40 5.90
C ASP A 293 3.88 -9.03 5.77
N VAL A 294 4.34 -8.10 6.59
CA VAL A 294 4.01 -6.68 6.47
C VAL A 294 5.26 -5.97 5.98
N VAL A 295 5.18 -5.41 4.77
CA VAL A 295 6.29 -4.72 4.11
C VAL A 295 6.06 -3.22 4.16
N PHE A 296 7.09 -2.49 4.58
CA PHE A 296 7.13 -1.05 4.49
C PHE A 296 8.38 -0.64 3.69
N SER A 297 8.16 0.02 2.55
CA SER A 297 9.24 0.57 1.73
C SER A 297 9.33 2.07 1.90
N SER A 298 10.52 2.55 2.23
CA SER A 298 10.82 3.99 2.31
C SER A 298 12.24 4.27 1.83
N ASN A 299 12.35 5.22 0.91
CA ASN A 299 13.61 5.86 0.52
C ASN A 299 13.79 7.22 1.19
N PHE A 300 12.97 7.48 2.23
CA PHE A 300 12.59 8.83 2.65
C PHE A 300 11.90 9.61 1.52
N ASP A 301 11.73 10.90 1.74
CA ASP A 301 11.08 11.86 0.86
C ASP A 301 12.04 12.40 -0.21
N GLU A 302 11.46 12.98 -1.26
CA GLU A 302 12.23 13.80 -2.19
C GLU A 302 12.95 14.90 -1.40
N ASN A 303 14.20 15.17 -1.79
CA ASN A 303 15.15 16.01 -1.07
C ASN A 303 15.83 15.36 0.15
N PHE A 304 15.65 14.06 0.40
CA PHE A 304 16.63 13.31 1.21
C PHE A 304 17.90 13.08 0.39
N PHE A 305 19.03 13.68 0.80
CA PHE A 305 20.31 13.49 0.12
C PHE A 305 21.26 12.64 0.98
N PRO A 306 21.42 11.34 0.69
CA PRO A 306 22.27 10.46 1.49
C PRO A 306 23.72 10.94 1.61
N ASN A 307 24.24 11.69 0.64
CA ASN A 307 25.61 12.23 0.68
C ASN A 307 25.68 13.70 1.14
N GLY A 308 24.55 14.25 1.57
CA GLY A 308 24.34 15.66 1.86
C GLY A 308 24.25 16.56 0.63
N ALA A 309 23.58 17.69 0.79
CA ALA A 309 23.52 18.77 -0.18
C ALA A 309 23.67 20.13 0.54
N ASP A 310 24.29 21.10 -0.12
CA ASP A 310 24.42 22.49 0.37
C ASP A 310 23.03 23.17 0.32
N THR A 311 22.55 23.74 1.43
CA THR A 311 21.17 24.26 1.54
C THR A 311 21.07 25.74 1.91
N TYR A 312 19.83 26.26 1.87
CA TYR A 312 19.48 27.59 2.38
C TYR A 312 19.72 27.81 3.88
N ARG A 313 19.89 26.74 4.68
CA ARG A 313 19.84 26.80 6.15
C ARG A 313 21.02 27.52 6.74
N ASP A 314 22.13 27.58 6.02
CA ASP A 314 23.25 28.41 6.38
C ASP A 314 23.80 29.22 5.18
N THR A 315 24.99 29.77 5.37
CA THR A 315 25.68 30.63 4.39
C THR A 315 27.10 30.15 4.16
N ASP A 316 27.46 29.00 4.74
CA ASP A 316 28.73 28.37 4.46
C ASP A 316 28.58 27.47 3.23
N ALA A 317 29.51 26.56 3.01
CA ALA A 317 29.50 25.68 1.84
C ALA A 317 29.63 24.22 2.27
N ASP A 318 29.38 23.96 3.56
CA ASP A 318 29.34 22.62 4.11
C ASP A 318 28.02 21.97 3.67
N LEU A 319 28.04 20.64 3.56
CA LEU A 319 26.87 19.88 3.13
C LEU A 319 25.94 19.68 4.33
N ASP A 320 24.63 19.77 4.14
CA ASP A 320 23.61 19.41 5.13
C ASP A 320 22.94 18.09 4.74
N THR A 321 22.33 17.38 5.69
CA THR A 321 21.60 16.12 5.40
C THR A 321 20.27 16.37 4.66
N ASN A 322 19.72 17.58 4.81
CA ASN A 322 18.54 18.21 4.19
C ASN A 322 17.24 17.42 3.92
N GLY A 323 16.15 18.19 3.77
CA GLY A 323 14.90 17.78 3.10
C GLY A 323 13.81 17.07 3.87
N TRP A 324 13.93 16.86 5.18
CA TRP A 324 12.98 15.98 5.87
C TRP A 324 11.61 16.65 6.11
N ASP A 325 10.59 16.33 5.30
CA ASP A 325 9.20 16.79 5.41
C ASP A 325 8.41 16.11 6.54
N GLY A 326 9.00 15.07 7.12
CA GLY A 326 8.37 14.18 8.08
C GLY A 326 8.88 12.77 7.83
N THR A 327 8.75 11.88 8.81
CA THR A 327 9.13 10.48 8.59
C THR A 327 7.97 9.77 7.91
N ASP A 328 8.23 9.24 6.72
CA ASP A 328 7.61 8.02 6.24
C ASP A 328 7.37 7.07 7.42
N ARG A 329 6.19 6.49 7.57
CA ARG A 329 5.88 5.71 8.77
C ARG A 329 4.82 4.63 8.57
N MET A 330 5.08 3.47 9.15
CA MET A 330 4.17 2.36 9.30
C MET A 330 3.90 2.07 10.79
N ASP A 331 2.64 2.15 11.21
CA ASP A 331 2.22 1.76 12.56
C ASP A 331 1.27 0.55 12.50
N VAL A 332 1.67 -0.58 13.07
CA VAL A 332 0.84 -1.78 13.15
C VAL A 332 0.42 -2.02 14.60
N THR A 333 -0.89 -2.06 14.85
CA THR A 333 -1.45 -2.32 16.18
C THR A 333 -2.36 -3.55 16.18
N LEU A 334 -2.04 -4.53 17.03
CA LEU A 334 -2.87 -5.70 17.30
C LEU A 334 -3.60 -5.51 18.63
N ASN A 335 -4.93 -5.62 18.62
CA ASN A 335 -5.77 -5.48 19.81
C ASN A 335 -6.70 -6.68 19.98
N ASN A 336 -7.21 -6.84 21.22
CA ASN A 336 -8.33 -7.72 21.54
C ASN A 336 -8.13 -9.16 21.06
N GLY A 337 -6.97 -9.76 21.36
CA GLY A 337 -6.65 -11.14 20.99
C GLY A 337 -6.37 -11.35 19.49
N SER A 338 -6.00 -10.29 18.76
CA SER A 338 -5.61 -10.45 17.35
C SER A 338 -4.33 -11.27 17.22
N LYS A 339 -4.20 -11.97 16.11
CA LYS A 339 -3.02 -12.80 15.81
C LYS A 339 -2.36 -12.36 14.51
N TRP A 340 -1.04 -12.23 14.52
CA TRP A 340 -0.22 -12.08 13.32
C TRP A 340 0.78 -13.23 13.22
N VAL A 341 0.87 -13.86 12.04
CA VAL A 341 1.93 -14.82 11.70
C VAL A 341 2.63 -14.33 10.44
N GLY A 342 3.88 -13.88 10.56
CA GLY A 342 4.63 -13.25 9.47
C GLY A 342 5.77 -12.38 9.99
N ALA A 343 6.48 -11.72 9.07
CA ALA A 343 7.60 -10.82 9.39
C ALA A 343 7.27 -9.34 9.15
N ALA A 344 7.95 -8.47 9.89
CA ALA A 344 7.92 -7.02 9.70
C ALA A 344 9.13 -6.60 8.86
N MET A 345 8.92 -6.33 7.58
CA MET A 345 9.99 -6.06 6.63
C MET A 345 10.08 -4.55 6.33
N SER A 346 11.12 -3.91 6.84
CA SER A 346 11.51 -2.59 6.36
C SER A 346 12.42 -2.76 5.15
N VAL A 347 12.11 -2.07 4.05
CA VAL A 347 12.86 -2.11 2.78
C VAL A 347 12.97 -0.70 2.17
N HIS A 348 13.76 -0.58 1.11
CA HIS A 348 13.82 0.60 0.25
C HIS A 348 13.95 0.16 -1.20
N GLN A 349 13.52 1.02 -2.11
CA GLN A 349 13.65 0.79 -3.54
C GLN A 349 15.08 1.08 -3.99
N VAL A 350 15.59 0.30 -4.93
CA VAL A 350 16.94 0.42 -5.49
C VAL A 350 16.84 0.57 -7.01
N ASP A 351 17.54 1.57 -7.53
CA ASP A 351 17.88 1.70 -8.95
C ASP A 351 19.19 0.94 -9.20
N SER A 352 19.08 -0.29 -9.70
CA SER A 352 20.22 -1.20 -9.82
C SER A 352 21.21 -0.82 -10.92
N ASP A 353 20.76 -0.10 -11.96
CA ASP A 353 21.57 0.22 -13.14
C ASP A 353 21.83 1.72 -13.34
N GLY A 354 21.22 2.57 -12.51
CA GLY A 354 21.45 4.01 -12.43
C GLY A 354 20.72 4.80 -13.51
N ASP A 355 19.63 4.27 -14.07
CA ASP A 355 18.86 4.91 -15.13
C ASP A 355 17.74 5.84 -14.63
N GLY A 356 17.55 5.90 -13.30
CA GLY A 356 16.50 6.67 -12.63
C GLY A 356 15.19 5.91 -12.45
N VAL A 357 15.14 4.62 -12.83
CA VAL A 357 13.99 3.73 -12.62
C VAL A 357 14.34 2.74 -11.51
N TYR A 358 13.60 2.84 -10.41
CA TYR A 358 13.70 1.88 -9.33
C TYR A 358 13.14 0.52 -9.77
N ASP A 359 13.98 -0.53 -9.71
CA ASP A 359 13.69 -1.84 -10.32
C ASP A 359 13.75 -3.01 -9.33
N SER A 360 14.15 -2.75 -8.08
CA SER A 360 14.29 -3.76 -7.04
C SER A 360 14.13 -3.19 -5.64
N PHE A 361 14.15 -4.06 -4.63
CA PHE A 361 14.13 -3.70 -3.22
C PHE A 361 15.35 -4.26 -2.49
N ALA A 362 15.85 -3.51 -1.52
CA ALA A 362 16.87 -3.97 -0.58
C ALA A 362 16.37 -3.88 0.86
N ALA A 363 16.94 -4.73 1.73
CA ALA A 363 16.57 -4.78 3.14
C ALA A 363 16.94 -3.48 3.84
N GLY A 364 16.03 -3.02 4.69
CA GLY A 364 16.15 -1.76 5.41
C GLY A 364 15.67 -0.55 4.67
N THR A 365 15.51 0.58 5.35
CA THR A 365 15.30 1.86 4.67
C THR A 365 16.60 2.35 4.05
N ASP A 366 16.51 3.29 3.12
CA ASP A 366 17.70 3.89 2.52
C ASP A 366 18.60 4.42 3.65
N ALA A 367 19.91 4.24 3.53
CA ALA A 367 20.83 4.41 4.64
C ALA A 367 21.99 5.29 4.20
N THR A 368 22.32 6.28 5.02
CA THR A 368 23.54 7.06 4.84
C THR A 368 24.58 6.70 5.89
N ALA A 369 25.83 6.60 5.47
CA ALA A 369 26.99 6.52 6.36
C ALA A 369 27.46 7.91 6.82
N THR A 370 26.73 8.97 6.50
CA THR A 370 27.06 10.37 6.81
C THR A 370 25.79 11.15 7.06
N LEU A 371 25.32 11.15 8.32
CA LEU A 371 24.43 12.20 8.82
C LEU A 371 25.31 13.38 9.24
N ILE A 372 25.08 14.58 8.68
CA ILE A 372 25.97 15.72 8.87
C ILE A 372 25.52 16.60 10.04
N ASP A 373 24.22 16.88 10.10
CA ASP A 373 23.58 17.82 11.04
C ASP A 373 22.47 17.17 11.88
N ILE A 374 22.12 15.91 11.61
CA ILE A 374 21.12 15.15 12.36
C ILE A 374 21.81 14.14 13.27
N ALA A 375 21.38 14.09 14.53
CA ALA A 375 21.87 13.09 15.46
C ALA A 375 21.36 11.70 15.05
N ALA A 376 22.29 10.78 14.85
CA ALA A 376 22.01 9.37 14.72
C ALA A 376 21.17 8.83 15.89
N ASN A 377 20.35 7.83 15.60
CA ASN A 377 19.57 7.13 16.63
C ASN A 377 19.58 5.61 16.51
N SER A 378 20.03 5.04 15.39
CA SER A 378 20.14 3.59 15.20
C SER A 378 21.51 3.16 14.65
N LEU A 379 21.82 1.88 14.85
CA LEU A 379 22.99 1.19 14.29
C LEU A 379 22.52 -0.08 13.58
N TRP A 380 22.99 -0.28 12.35
CA TRP A 380 22.70 -1.51 11.63
C TRP A 380 23.49 -2.69 12.20
N PRO A 381 22.91 -3.91 12.17
CA PRO A 381 23.67 -5.13 12.45
C PRO A 381 24.93 -5.29 11.59
N SER A 382 24.93 -4.72 10.38
CA SER A 382 26.06 -4.71 9.43
C SER A 382 26.93 -3.45 9.49
N SER A 383 26.80 -2.59 10.50
CA SER A 383 27.64 -1.39 10.66
C SER A 383 29.14 -1.70 10.61
N THR A 384 29.94 -0.75 10.12
CA THR A 384 31.40 -0.94 9.94
C THR A 384 32.11 -1.02 11.30
N TYR A 385 33.00 -1.99 11.44
CA TYR A 385 33.86 -2.16 12.62
C TYR A 385 35.27 -1.67 12.32
N GLY A 386 35.90 -1.08 13.33
CA GLY A 386 37.24 -0.53 13.24
C GLY A 386 38.28 -1.59 13.00
N ILE A 387 39.39 -1.15 12.43
CA ILE A 387 40.59 -1.94 12.27
C ILE A 387 41.62 -1.33 13.21
N ASP A 388 42.31 -2.17 14.00
CA ASP A 388 43.28 -1.70 14.97
C ASP A 388 44.34 -0.78 14.34
N ASN A 389 44.54 0.39 14.97
CA ASN A 389 45.60 1.32 14.63
C ASN A 389 46.60 1.43 15.80
N ASN A 390 47.89 1.28 15.50
CA ASN A 390 48.97 1.38 16.49
C ASN A 390 49.21 2.82 17.00
N ASP A 391 48.58 3.83 16.39
CA ASP A 391 48.72 5.24 16.75
C ASP A 391 47.73 5.72 17.83
N THR A 392 46.73 4.90 18.18
CA THR A 392 45.77 5.19 19.25
C THR A 392 46.01 4.24 20.45
N ALA A 393 45.76 4.73 21.66
CA ALA A 393 45.84 3.88 22.87
C ALA A 393 44.57 3.00 23.06
N TYR A 394 43.58 3.20 22.19
CA TYR A 394 42.31 2.50 22.16
C TYR A 394 42.34 1.53 20.97
N GLY A 395 42.19 0.24 21.23
CA GLY A 395 42.04 -0.74 20.14
C GLY A 395 40.70 -0.51 19.45
N GLU A 396 40.73 -0.29 18.14
CA GLU A 396 39.54 -0.04 17.33
C GLU A 396 39.03 -1.35 16.68
N ASP A 397 39.82 -2.42 16.72
CA ASP A 397 39.44 -3.74 16.22
C ASP A 397 38.21 -4.30 16.95
N GLY A 398 37.15 -4.58 16.18
CA GLY A 398 35.89 -5.12 16.69
C GLY A 398 34.98 -4.09 17.39
N HIS A 399 35.32 -2.80 17.37
CA HIS A 399 34.42 -1.72 17.80
C HIS A 399 33.70 -1.11 16.61
N VAL A 400 32.41 -0.77 16.74
CA VAL A 400 31.68 -0.06 15.68
C VAL A 400 32.33 1.30 15.47
N VAL A 401 32.81 1.57 14.26
CA VAL A 401 33.41 2.86 13.86
C VAL A 401 32.70 3.50 12.66
N GLY A 402 31.88 2.73 11.95
CA GLY A 402 30.97 3.23 10.93
C GLY A 402 29.76 3.86 11.59
N ASN A 403 29.44 5.05 11.12
CA ASN A 403 28.51 5.99 11.70
C ASN A 403 27.07 5.77 11.19
N GLU A 404 26.17 5.60 12.17
CA GLU A 404 24.97 6.42 12.31
C GLU A 404 23.89 6.31 11.22
N VAL A 405 22.82 5.55 11.48
CA VAL A 405 21.60 5.62 10.64
C VAL A 405 20.46 6.23 11.43
N TYR A 406 19.69 7.06 10.74
CA TYR A 406 18.43 7.60 11.23
C TYR A 406 17.31 6.62 10.85
N GLN A 407 16.75 5.89 11.82
CA GLN A 407 15.59 5.01 11.58
C GLN A 407 14.39 5.27 12.50
N SER A 408 14.48 6.28 13.38
CA SER A 408 13.47 6.49 14.41
C SER A 408 12.06 6.62 13.84
N GLY A 409 11.17 5.74 14.30
CA GLY A 409 9.73 5.79 14.07
C GLY A 409 9.24 5.26 12.72
N LEU A 410 10.09 4.71 11.85
CA LEU A 410 9.71 4.26 10.50
C LEU A 410 8.74 3.08 10.50
N PHE A 411 8.96 2.07 11.35
CA PHE A 411 8.05 0.91 11.44
C PHE A 411 7.85 0.52 12.90
N ASN A 412 6.66 0.76 13.44
CA ASN A 412 6.32 0.48 14.83
C ASN A 412 5.27 -0.63 14.94
N VAL A 413 5.43 -1.51 15.93
CA VAL A 413 4.50 -2.59 16.22
C VAL A 413 4.03 -2.50 17.68
N THR A 414 2.71 -2.52 17.87
CA THR A 414 2.08 -2.51 19.19
C THR A 414 1.14 -3.70 19.37
N LEU A 415 1.28 -4.46 20.45
CA LEU A 415 0.40 -5.57 20.81
C LEU A 415 -0.31 -5.28 22.13
N ASN A 416 -1.64 -5.36 22.13
CA ASN A 416 -2.50 -5.13 23.28
C ASN A 416 -3.57 -6.23 23.45
N GLY A 417 -4.13 -6.33 24.65
CA GLY A 417 -5.32 -7.12 24.93
C GLY A 417 -5.16 -8.62 24.67
N GLY A 418 -4.02 -9.20 25.03
CA GLY A 418 -3.74 -10.63 24.83
C GLY A 418 -3.51 -11.01 23.36
N SER A 419 -3.04 -10.06 22.54
CA SER A 419 -2.72 -10.33 21.13
C SER A 419 -1.41 -11.11 20.98
N GLN A 420 -1.19 -11.72 19.82
CA GLN A 420 -0.04 -12.58 19.56
C GLN A 420 0.58 -12.24 18.21
N TRP A 421 1.91 -12.17 18.17
CA TRP A 421 2.69 -12.15 16.93
C TRP A 421 3.67 -13.33 16.92
N ASP A 422 3.55 -14.20 15.93
CA ASP A 422 4.48 -15.29 15.64
C ASP A 422 5.38 -14.85 14.48
N THR A 423 6.63 -14.48 14.77
CA THR A 423 7.58 -14.06 13.72
C THR A 423 8.08 -15.27 12.95
N THR A 424 8.27 -15.11 11.64
CA THR A 424 8.64 -16.22 10.76
C THR A 424 9.88 -15.99 9.92
N LYS A 425 10.35 -14.74 9.81
CA LYS A 425 11.58 -14.33 9.13
C LYS A 425 12.21 -13.17 9.90
N THR A 426 13.33 -12.66 9.42
CA THR A 426 13.94 -11.43 9.95
C THR A 426 12.95 -10.28 9.92
N SER A 427 12.68 -9.74 11.10
CA SER A 427 11.86 -8.56 11.32
C SER A 427 12.74 -7.41 11.76
N LEU A 428 12.64 -6.29 11.03
CA LEU A 428 13.37 -5.08 11.32
C LEU A 428 12.38 -3.94 11.52
N ILE A 429 12.27 -3.49 12.76
CA ILE A 429 11.33 -2.44 13.18
C ILE A 429 12.05 -1.41 14.04
N ASP A 430 11.43 -0.26 14.24
CA ASP A 430 11.91 0.77 15.14
C ASP A 430 11.47 0.46 16.58
N THR A 431 10.15 0.54 16.84
CA THR A 431 9.59 0.40 18.18
C THR A 431 8.67 -0.82 18.29
N LEU A 432 8.91 -1.64 19.32
CA LEU A 432 8.02 -2.73 19.73
C LEU A 432 7.42 -2.45 21.12
N SER A 433 6.10 -2.36 21.18
CA SER A 433 5.34 -2.22 22.43
C SER A 433 4.48 -3.44 22.71
N ILE A 434 4.76 -4.19 23.78
CA ILE A 434 4.00 -5.38 24.17
C ILE A 434 3.30 -5.12 25.50
N ASN A 435 1.96 -5.13 25.46
CA ASN A 435 1.12 -4.74 26.59
C ASN A 435 0.03 -5.76 26.89
N SER A 436 -0.50 -5.70 28.12
CA SER A 436 -1.76 -6.35 28.51
C SER A 436 -1.81 -7.86 28.21
N GLY A 437 -0.75 -8.58 28.59
CA GLY A 437 -0.64 -10.03 28.42
C GLY A 437 -0.46 -10.51 26.98
N SER A 438 -0.14 -9.60 26.05
CA SER A 438 0.20 -9.96 24.67
C SER A 438 1.58 -10.60 24.57
N VAL A 439 1.84 -11.34 23.50
CA VAL A 439 3.06 -12.16 23.33
C VAL A 439 3.64 -11.99 21.93
N VAL A 440 4.97 -11.96 21.85
CA VAL A 440 5.71 -12.12 20.59
C VAL A 440 6.51 -13.43 20.69
N ASN A 441 6.32 -14.34 19.75
CA ASN A 441 7.05 -15.59 19.66
C ASN A 441 8.08 -15.50 18.54
N VAL A 442 9.36 -15.55 18.92
CA VAL A 442 10.49 -15.54 18.00
C VAL A 442 11.05 -16.95 17.93
N ALA A 443 10.62 -17.73 16.94
CA ALA A 443 11.02 -19.13 16.76
C ALA A 443 11.54 -19.36 15.33
N ASP A 444 12.82 -19.73 15.22
CA ASP A 444 13.56 -19.87 13.95
C ASP A 444 13.51 -18.61 13.06
N SER A 445 13.53 -17.42 13.69
CA SER A 445 13.49 -16.09 13.05
C SER A 445 14.31 -15.07 13.84
N ASP A 446 14.58 -13.89 13.28
CA ASP A 446 15.23 -12.77 13.98
C ASP A 446 14.29 -11.57 14.14
N LEU A 447 14.39 -10.85 15.26
CA LEU A 447 13.63 -9.63 15.52
C LEU A 447 14.57 -8.55 16.09
N VAL A 448 14.74 -7.48 15.33
CA VAL A 448 15.56 -6.32 15.69
C VAL A 448 14.66 -5.10 15.86
N SER A 449 14.84 -4.40 16.97
CA SER A 449 14.11 -3.19 17.31
C SER A 449 15.01 -2.24 18.10
N ASP A 450 14.94 -0.94 17.78
CA ASP A 450 15.63 0.12 18.52
C ASP A 450 15.09 0.25 19.94
N SER A 451 13.78 0.11 20.12
CA SER A 451 13.16 0.18 21.44
C SER A 451 12.11 -0.90 21.67
N ILE A 452 12.29 -1.68 22.75
CA ILE A 452 11.32 -2.69 23.18
C ILE A 452 10.76 -2.30 24.56
N SER A 453 9.44 -2.14 24.63
CA SER A 453 8.71 -1.81 25.85
C SER A 453 7.77 -2.96 26.24
N LEU A 454 7.92 -3.46 27.47
CA LEU A 454 7.11 -4.54 28.03
C LEU A 454 6.30 -4.01 29.21
N THR A 455 4.96 -3.99 29.09
CA THR A 455 4.08 -3.55 30.17
C THR A 455 2.88 -4.47 30.38
N GLY A 456 2.21 -4.37 31.53
CA GLY A 456 0.93 -5.05 31.75
C GLY A 456 0.97 -6.59 31.72
N GLY A 457 2.10 -7.21 32.09
CA GLY A 457 2.23 -8.67 32.19
C GLY A 457 2.56 -9.39 30.88
N ALA A 458 3.12 -8.69 29.89
CA ALA A 458 3.70 -9.28 28.70
C ALA A 458 4.86 -10.25 29.07
N PRO A 459 4.81 -11.53 28.64
CA PRO A 459 5.87 -12.51 28.84
C PRO A 459 7.00 -12.44 27.81
#